data_AF-A0A7C0UC28-F1
#
_entry.id   AF-A0A7C0UC28-F1
#
_cell.length_a   1.000
_cell.length_b   1.000
_cell.length_c   1.000
_cell.angle_alpha   90.00
_cell.angle_beta   90.00
_cell.angle_gamma   90.00
#
_symmetry.space_group_name_H-M   'P 1'
#
loop_
_entity.id
_entity.type
_entity.pdbx_description
1 polymer ?
#
loop_
_entity_poly.entity_id
_entity_poly.type
_entity_poly.pdbx_seq_one_letter_code
_entity_poly.pdbx_strand_id
1 'polypeptide(L)'
;DDYGLACTECHHNYQNGKNMWKEGDPVKKCKQCHNPLKKQGKVLKLQNAYHKNCKTCHKKLAKAGKKAGPYRKCSKCHAKKKKS
;
A
#
# COMPACT_ATOMS: atom_id res chain seq x y z
N ASP A 1 -4.63 -15.01 -5.72
CA ASP A 1 -5.93 -15.37 -5.12
C ASP A 1 -5.91 -15.79 -3.64
N ASP A 2 -4.79 -15.67 -2.89
CA ASP A 2 -4.65 -16.37 -1.59
C ASP A 2 -4.84 -15.53 -0.31
N TYR A 3 -5.13 -14.22 -0.42
CA TYR A 3 -5.28 -13.33 0.75
C TYR A 3 -6.71 -12.82 0.96
N GLY A 4 -7.67 -13.19 0.09
CA GLY A 4 -9.05 -12.73 0.17
C GLY A 4 -9.23 -11.20 0.02
N LEU A 5 -8.26 -10.52 -0.60
CA LEU A 5 -8.29 -9.08 -0.83
C LEU A 5 -8.53 -8.81 -2.32
N ALA A 6 -9.48 -7.92 -2.62
CA ALA A 6 -9.69 -7.46 -3.98
C ALA A 6 -8.46 -6.71 -4.50
N CYS A 7 -8.14 -6.83 -5.78
CA CYS A 7 -6.98 -6.17 -6.38
C CYS A 7 -7.04 -4.65 -6.22
N THR A 8 -8.26 -4.09 -6.23
CA THR A 8 -8.57 -2.67 -6.03
C THR A 8 -8.26 -2.14 -4.64
N GLU A 9 -8.05 -3.01 -3.65
CA GLU A 9 -7.64 -2.61 -2.28
C GLU A 9 -6.23 -1.99 -2.27
N CYS A 10 -5.40 -2.34 -3.26
CA CYS A 10 -4.05 -1.79 -3.41
C CYS A 10 -3.87 -1.06 -4.74
N HIS A 11 -4.43 -1.60 -5.83
CA HIS A 11 -4.27 -1.05 -7.16
C HIS A 11 -5.39 -0.04 -7.44
N HIS A 12 -4.99 1.23 -7.43
CA HIS A 12 -5.88 2.34 -7.75
C HIS A 12 -5.37 3.17 -8.91
N ASN A 13 -6.31 3.78 -9.62
CA ASN A 13 -6.08 4.85 -10.56
C ASN A 13 -7.17 5.90 -10.36
N TYR A 14 -6.97 6.77 -9.37
CA TYR A 14 -7.96 7.80 -9.05
C TYR A 14 -7.95 8.91 -10.11
N GLN A 15 -9.09 9.08 -10.77
CA GLN A 15 -9.37 10.21 -11.66
C GLN A 15 -10.65 10.88 -11.18
N ASN A 16 -10.61 12.20 -10.99
CA ASN A 16 -11.73 12.99 -10.46
C ASN A 16 -12.36 12.41 -9.17
N GLY A 17 -11.51 11.81 -8.32
CA GLY A 17 -11.93 11.22 -7.04
C GLY A 17 -12.51 9.81 -7.13
N LYS A 18 -12.69 9.24 -8.32
CA LYS A 18 -13.18 7.87 -8.53
C LYS A 18 -12.03 6.95 -8.93
N ASN A 19 -11.99 5.74 -8.37
CA ASN A 19 -11.02 4.74 -8.81
C ASN A 19 -11.48 4.19 -10.17
N MET A 20 -10.69 4.43 -11.20
CA MET A 20 -10.96 3.95 -12.57
C MET A 20 -10.28 2.62 -12.87
N TRP A 21 -9.43 2.12 -11.96
CA TRP A 21 -8.76 0.84 -12.15
C TRP A 21 -9.71 -0.30 -11.83
N LYS A 22 -9.80 -1.29 -12.73
CA LYS A 22 -10.56 -2.52 -12.54
C LYS A 22 -9.64 -3.74 -12.70
N GLU A 23 -10.07 -4.86 -12.15
CA GLU A 23 -9.38 -6.13 -12.33
C GLU A 23 -9.27 -6.49 -13.81
N GLY A 24 -8.09 -6.93 -14.24
CA GLY A 24 -7.74 -7.13 -15.64
C GLY A 24 -7.02 -5.94 -16.30
N ASP A 25 -7.10 -4.73 -15.72
CA ASP A 25 -6.33 -3.59 -16.23
C ASP A 25 -4.82 -3.76 -15.95
N PRO A 26 -3.94 -3.21 -16.80
CA PRO A 26 -2.50 -3.25 -16.57
C PRO A 26 -2.10 -2.67 -15.21
N VAL A 27 -1.39 -3.46 -14.41
CA VAL A 27 -0.87 -3.04 -13.11
C VAL A 27 0.38 -2.19 -13.29
N LYS A 28 0.29 -0.92 -12.87
CA LYS A 28 1.41 0.02 -12.87
C LYS A 28 2.17 -0.02 -11.55
N LYS A 29 3.47 0.29 -11.59
CA LYS A 29 4.29 0.44 -10.37
C LYS A 29 3.83 1.68 -9.60
N CYS A 30 3.71 1.59 -8.28
CA CYS A 30 3.27 2.70 -7.43
C CYS A 30 4.07 4.00 -7.69
N LYS A 31 5.39 3.86 -7.92
CA LYS A 31 6.31 4.98 -8.18
C LYS A 31 6.01 5.77 -9.46
N GLN A 32 5.24 5.21 -10.39
CA GLN A 32 4.89 5.91 -11.64
C GLN A 32 3.95 7.10 -11.38
N CYS A 33 3.10 7.01 -10.35
CA CYS A 33 2.21 8.10 -9.95
C CYS A 33 2.63 8.72 -8.60
N HIS A 34 3.11 7.91 -7.66
CA HIS A 34 3.57 8.37 -6.36
C HIS A 34 5.06 8.68 -6.40
N ASN A 35 5.41 9.96 -6.56
CA ASN A 35 6.80 10.37 -6.60
C ASN A 35 7.50 10.17 -5.23
N PRO A 36 8.72 9.61 -5.20
CA PRO A 36 9.43 9.36 -3.94
C PRO A 36 9.96 10.63 -3.27
N LEU A 37 10.28 11.67 -4.04
CA LEU A 37 10.93 12.89 -3.57
C LEU A 37 9.92 13.98 -3.20
N LYS A 38 8.90 14.18 -4.04
CA LYS A 38 7.93 15.30 -3.90
C LYS A 38 6.48 14.83 -3.89
N LYS A 39 5.63 15.55 -3.16
CA LYS A 39 4.18 15.35 -3.17
C LYS A 39 3.63 16.06 -4.42
N GLN A 40 2.63 15.49 -5.07
CA GLN A 40 2.04 16.08 -6.29
C GLN A 40 0.54 16.30 -6.08
N GLY A 41 0.15 17.53 -5.73
CA GLY A 41 -1.25 17.86 -5.43
C GLY A 41 -1.84 16.95 -4.34
N LYS A 42 -2.91 16.24 -4.69
CA LYS A 42 -3.58 15.25 -3.80
C LYS A 42 -2.86 13.89 -3.76
N VAL A 43 -1.89 13.64 -4.64
CA VAL A 43 -1.13 12.38 -4.70
C VAL A 43 -0.03 12.38 -3.64
N LEU A 44 -0.07 11.39 -2.76
CA LEU A 44 0.92 11.20 -1.69
C LEU A 44 2.30 10.86 -2.26
N LYS A 45 3.37 11.24 -1.55
CA LYS A 45 4.72 10.72 -1.82
C LYS A 45 4.74 9.19 -1.70
N LEU A 46 5.64 8.53 -2.42
CA LEU A 46 5.74 7.07 -2.45
C LEU A 46 5.81 6.43 -1.06
N GLN A 47 6.70 6.93 -0.20
CA GLN A 47 6.85 6.43 1.17
C GLN A 47 5.55 6.54 1.97
N ASN A 48 4.85 7.67 1.84
CA ASN A 48 3.59 7.90 2.55
C ASN A 48 2.47 7.04 1.98
N ALA A 49 2.46 6.76 0.68
CA ALA A 49 1.51 5.84 0.06
C ALA A 49 1.67 4.43 0.65
N TYR A 50 2.91 3.91 0.72
CA TYR A 50 3.17 2.61 1.35
C TYR A 50 2.78 2.58 2.82
N HIS A 51 3.25 3.54 3.62
CA HIS A 51 2.92 3.55 5.05
C HIS A 51 1.42 3.73 5.29
N LYS A 52 0.73 4.56 4.51
CA LYS A 52 -0.71 4.73 4.66
C LYS A 52 -1.46 3.46 4.26
N ASN A 53 -1.07 2.79 3.17
CA ASN A 53 -1.78 1.61 2.71
C ASN A 53 -1.48 0.38 3.60
N CYS A 54 -0.21 -0.02 3.68
CA CYS A 54 0.21 -1.24 4.34
C CYS A 54 0.00 -1.17 5.86
N LYS A 55 0.50 -0.11 6.52
CA LYS A 55 0.43 0.02 7.99
C LYS A 55 -1.00 0.13 8.47
N THR A 56 -1.86 0.88 7.75
CA THR A 56 -3.25 1.08 8.15
C THR A 56 -4.06 -0.19 7.99
N CYS A 57 -3.92 -0.90 6.86
CA CYS A 57 -4.61 -2.18 6.66
C CYS A 57 -4.21 -3.19 7.74
N HIS A 58 -2.91 -3.38 7.96
CA HIS A 58 -2.41 -4.27 9.02
C HIS A 58 -2.91 -3.87 10.42
N LYS A 59 -2.92 -2.58 10.74
CA LYS A 59 -3.46 -2.08 12.02
C LYS A 59 -4.96 -2.40 12.16
N LYS A 60 -5.75 -2.25 11.09
CA LYS A 60 -7.19 -2.56 11.08
C LYS A 60 -7.43 -4.06 11.27
N LEU A 61 -6.73 -4.91 10.52
CA LEU A 61 -6.83 -6.37 10.64
C LEU A 61 -6.46 -6.84 12.05
N ALA A 62 -5.36 -6.32 12.61
CA ALA A 62 -4.94 -6.65 13.97
C ALA A 62 -5.97 -6.22 15.03
N LYS A 63 -6.59 -5.05 14.87
CA LYS A 63 -7.68 -4.59 15.75
C LYS A 63 -8.93 -5.44 15.64
N ALA A 64 -9.19 -6.03 14.47
CA ALA A 64 -10.30 -6.94 14.23
C ALA A 64 -9.99 -8.39 14.66
N GLY A 65 -8.88 -8.64 15.35
CA GLY A 65 -8.48 -9.99 15.77
C GLY A 65 -8.04 -10.91 14.63
N LYS A 66 -7.90 -10.40 13.40
CA LYS A 66 -7.49 -11.18 12.23
C LYS A 66 -5.96 -11.25 12.12
N LYS A 67 -5.47 -12.28 11.44
CA LYS A 67 -4.05 -12.38 11.05
C LYS A 67 -3.66 -11.13 10.27
N ALA A 68 -2.63 -10.43 10.74
CA ALA A 68 -2.20 -9.17 10.18
C ALA A 68 -0.68 -9.12 10.07
N GLY A 69 -0.19 -8.41 9.06
CA GLY A 69 1.22 -8.11 8.95
C GLY A 69 1.71 -7.11 10.02
N PRO A 70 3.01 -6.84 10.05
CA PRO A 70 3.58 -5.87 10.98
C PRO A 70 3.10 -4.44 10.71
N TYR A 71 2.77 -3.73 11.79
CA TYR A 71 2.35 -2.32 11.71
C TYR A 71 2.91 -1.43 12.84
N ARG A 72 3.45 -2.02 13.92
CA ARG A 72 3.94 -1.29 15.09
C ARG A 72 5.42 -0.91 14.98
N LYS A 73 6.29 -1.85 14.61
CA LYS A 73 7.76 -1.67 14.58
C LYS A 73 8.28 -1.55 13.14
N CYS A 74 9.04 -0.50 12.84
CA CYS A 74 9.58 -0.22 11.50
C CYS A 74 10.43 -1.39 10.97
N SER A 75 11.27 -1.97 11.84
CA SER A 75 12.19 -3.07 11.51
C SER A 75 11.50 -4.39 11.17
N LYS A 76 10.21 -4.55 11.51
CA LYS A 76 9.45 -5.73 11.13
C LYS A 76 8.99 -5.69 9.67
N CYS A 77 8.94 -4.51 9.05
CA CYS A 77 8.73 -4.34 7.61
C CYS A 77 10.07 -4.08 6.89
N HIS A 78 10.90 -3.19 7.45
CA HIS A 78 12.24 -2.87 6.97
C HIS A 78 13.27 -3.74 7.68
N ALA A 79 13.17 -5.06 7.45
CA ALA A 79 14.12 -5.99 8.01
C ALA A 79 15.53 -5.65 7.48
N LYS A 80 16.48 -5.44 8.40
CA LYS A 80 17.89 -5.43 8.02
C LYS A 80 18.20 -6.82 7.45
N LYS A 81 18.87 -6.89 6.30
CA LYS A 81 19.42 -8.16 5.82
C LYS A 81 20.23 -8.74 6.97
N LYS A 82 19.91 -9.97 7.40
CA LYS A 82 20.82 -10.70 8.28
C LYS A 82 22.14 -10.79 7.52
N LYS A 83 23.24 -10.39 8.14
CA LYS A 83 24.56 -10.79 7.67
C LYS A 83 24.57 -12.31 7.82
N SER A 84 24.53 -13.00 6.69
CA SER A 84 24.78 -14.44 6.59
C SER A 84 26.23 -14.70 6.99
#